data_AF-A0A2S5N347-F1
#
_entry.id   AF-A0A2S5N347-F1
#
_cell.length_a   1.000
_cell.length_b   1.000
_cell.length_c   1.000
_cell.angle_alpha   90.00
_cell.angle_beta   90.00
_cell.angle_gamma   90.00
#
_symmetry.space_group_name_H-M   'P 1'
#
loop_
_entity.id
_entity.type
_entity.pdbx_description
1 polymer ?
#
loop_
_entity_poly.entity_id
_entity_poly.type
_entity_poly.pdbx_seq_one_letter_code
_entity_poly.pdbx_strand_id
1 'polypeptide(L)' 'MGAAHHIPSIAILIVAGGRGARAGDGLPKQYRPIAGMTLLARTLHGLHMAMPQAALKVVIHKDDLDHYAAS' A
#
# COMPACT_ATOMS: atom_id res chain seq x y z
N MET A 1 -3.95 -16.31 -29.82
CA MET A 1 -4.95 -15.67 -28.95
C MET A 1 -4.21 -14.77 -27.97
N GLY A 2 -3.96 -13.51 -28.36
CA GLY A 2 -3.31 -12.54 -27.48
C GLY A 2 -4.35 -11.98 -26.52
N ALA A 3 -4.13 -12.13 -25.21
CA ALA A 3 -4.94 -11.42 -24.24
C ALA A 3 -4.81 -9.92 -24.52
N ALA A 4 -5.93 -9.26 -24.83
CA ALA A 4 -5.95 -7.81 -24.96
C ALA A 4 -5.39 -7.24 -23.65
N HIS A 5 -4.26 -6.53 -23.72
CA HIS A 5 -3.71 -5.83 -22.57
C HIS A 5 -4.68 -4.70 -22.22
N HIS A 6 -5.58 -4.95 -21.27
CA HIS A 6 -6.45 -3.91 -20.76
C HIS A 6 -5.57 -2.95 -19.97
N ILE A 7 -5.24 -1.81 -20.58
CA ILE A 7 -4.62 -0.71 -19.86
C ILE A 7 -5.66 -0.22 -18.85
N PRO A 8 -5.39 -0.32 -17.54
CA PRO A 8 -6.34 0.15 -16.54
C PRO A 8 -6.56 1.65 -16.76
N SER A 9 -7.83 2.04 -16.90
CA SER A 9 -8.19 3.45 -17.10
C SER A 9 -7.92 4.31 -15.86
N ILE A 10 -7.73 3.67 -14.70
CA ILE A 10 -7.51 4.30 -13.40
C ILE A 10 -6.28 3.67 -12.75
N ALA A 11 -5.37 4.52 -12.28
CA ALA A 11 -4.26 4.13 -11.43
C ALA A 11 -4.37 4.85 -10.07
N ILE A 12 -4.09 4.13 -9.00
CA ILE A 12 -4.11 4.64 -7.62
C ILE A 12 -2.68 4.57 -7.09
N LEU A 13 -2.12 5.74 -6.76
CA LEU A 13 -0.79 5.87 -6.19
C LEU A 13 -0.89 6.04 -4.67
N ILE A 14 -0.37 5.07 -3.93
CA ILE A 14 -0.34 5.08 -2.46
C ILE A 14 1.06 5.51 -2.01
N VAL A 15 1.18 6.74 -1.52
CA VAL A 15 2.46 7.28 -1.00
C VAL A 15 2.60 6.92 0.48
N ALA A 16 3.33 5.84 0.75
CA ALA A 16 3.57 5.25 2.07
C ALA A 16 5.05 5.32 2.48
N GLY A 17 5.80 6.34 2.01
CA GLY A 17 7.23 6.52 2.32
C GLY A 17 7.53 7.46 3.50
N GLY A 18 6.51 7.93 4.21
CA GLY A 18 6.69 8.82 5.35
C GLY A 18 7.19 8.09 6.60
N ARG A 19 8.02 8.76 7.42
CA ARG A 19 8.53 8.21 8.69
C ARG A 19 7.50 8.22 9.82
N GLY A 20 6.43 9.00 9.69
CA GLY A 20 5.36 9.04 10.68
C GLY A 20 5.75 9.66 12.03
N ALA A 21 6.69 10.60 12.08
CA ALA A 21 7.23 11.16 13.34
C ALA A 21 6.17 11.74 14.31
N ARG A 22 5.01 12.18 13.80
CA ARG A 22 3.88 12.67 14.63
C ARG A 22 2.99 11.56 15.17
N ALA A 23 3.15 10.33 14.70
CA ALA A 23 2.39 9.17 15.17
C ALA A 23 3.02 8.52 16.41
N GLY A 24 3.98 9.19 17.06
CA GLY A 24 4.77 8.62 18.15
C GLY A 24 5.85 7.67 17.67
N ASP A 25 6.64 7.16 18.61
CA ASP A 25 7.80 6.33 18.34
C ASP A 25 7.46 4.94 17.79
N GLY A 26 8.49 4.22 17.34
CA GLY A 26 8.39 2.85 16.81
C GLY A 26 8.33 2.79 15.29
N LEU A 27 7.71 1.72 14.77
CA LEU A 27 7.61 1.48 13.32
C LEU A 27 6.93 2.65 12.59
N PRO A 28 7.27 2.94 11.32
CA PRO A 28 6.49 3.87 10.51
C PRO A 28 5.01 3.46 10.50
N LYS A 29 4.11 4.44 10.65
CA LYS A 29 2.70 4.20 10.96
C LYS A 29 1.98 3.28 9.98
N GLN A 30 2.38 3.28 8.70
CA GLN A 30 1.82 2.44 7.65
C GLN A 30 2.04 0.94 7.90
N TYR A 31 3.08 0.58 8.64
CA TYR A 31 3.42 -0.82 8.94
C TYR A 31 2.92 -1.28 10.32
N ARG A 32 2.30 -0.39 11.10
CA ARG A 32 1.79 -0.77 12.42
C ARG A 32 0.52 -1.60 12.28
N PRO A 33 0.38 -2.70 13.05
CA PRO A 33 -0.82 -3.50 13.05
C PRO A 33 -1.97 -2.76 13.74
N ILE A 34 -3.15 -2.80 13.12
CA ILE A 34 -4.42 -2.34 13.69
C ILE A 34 -5.41 -3.51 13.55
N ALA A 35 -5.72 -4.12 14.69
CA ALA A 35 -6.53 -5.34 14.76
C ALA A 35 -5.98 -6.47 13.86
N GLY A 36 -4.67 -6.73 13.97
CA GLY A 36 -4.00 -7.87 13.30
C GLY A 36 -3.58 -7.65 11.85
N MET A 37 -3.88 -6.50 11.24
CA MET A 37 -3.49 -6.15 9.86
C MET A 37 -2.73 -4.83 9.85
N THR A 38 -1.66 -4.72 9.06
CA THR A 38 -0.96 -3.43 8.90
C THR A 38 -1.91 -2.36 8.34
N LEU A 39 -1.69 -1.10 8.72
CA LEU A 39 -2.47 0.00 8.17
C LEU A 39 -2.39 0.02 6.64
N LEU A 40 -1.21 -0.25 6.07
CA LEU A 40 -0.98 -0.35 4.63
C LEU A 40 -1.80 -1.48 3.99
N ALA A 41 -1.74 -2.71 4.52
CA ALA A 41 -2.51 -3.83 3.98
C ALA A 41 -4.02 -3.56 4.05
N ARG A 42 -4.49 -2.96 5.15
CA ARG A 42 -5.91 -2.55 5.28
C ARG A 42 -6.31 -1.55 4.19
N THR A 43 -5.47 -0.56 3.91
CA THR A 43 -5.70 0.41 2.83
C THR A 43 -5.72 -0.27 1.45
N LEU A 44 -4.74 -1.13 1.15
CA LEU A 44 -4.67 -1.82 -0.14
C LEU A 44 -5.87 -2.75 -0.36
N HIS A 45 -6.26 -3.50 0.65
CA HIS A 45 -7.43 -4.36 0.58
C HIS A 45 -8.71 -3.56 0.29
N GLY A 46 -8.94 -2.46 1.01
CA GLY A 46 -10.11 -1.61 0.80
C GLY A 46 -10.13 -0.98 -0.60
N LEU A 47 -9.00 -0.49 -1.09
CA LEU A 47 -8.88 0.09 -2.43
C LEU A 47 -9.12 -0.96 -3.52
N HIS A 48 -8.54 -2.16 -3.37
CA HIS A 48 -8.75 -3.25 -4.32
C HIS A 48 -10.21 -3.72 -4.34
N MET A 49 -10.88 -3.80 -3.18
CA MET A 49 -12.30 -4.14 -3.11
C MET A 49 -13.20 -3.06 -3.75
N ALA A 50 -12.88 -1.78 -3.53
CA ALA A 50 -13.64 -0.68 -4.10
C ALA A 50 -13.43 -0.50 -5.61
N MET A 51 -12.21 -0.74 -6.11
CA MET A 51 -11.86 -0.61 -7.53
C MET A 51 -10.96 -1.76 -8.00
N PRO A 52 -11.51 -2.96 -8.22
CA PRO A 52 -10.71 -4.15 -8.59
C PRO A 52 -9.94 -3.99 -9.91
N GLN A 53 -10.40 -3.12 -10.80
CA GLN A 53 -9.82 -2.88 -12.13
C GLN A 53 -8.74 -1.79 -12.12
N ALA A 54 -8.57 -1.06 -11.01
CA ALA A 54 -7.55 -0.03 -10.92
C ALA A 54 -6.15 -0.62 -10.70
N ALA A 55 -5.14 -0.06 -11.36
CA ALA A 55 -3.76 -0.38 -11.04
C ALA A 55 -3.36 0.24 -9.70
N LEU A 56 -2.87 -0.55 -8.76
CA LEU A 56 -2.34 -0.06 -7.49
C LEU A 56 -0.81 0.06 -7.58
N LYS A 57 -0.27 1.22 -7.21
CA LYS A 57 1.17 1.42 -7.04
C LYS A 57 1.47 1.98 -5.67
N VAL A 58 2.30 1.29 -4.90
CA VAL A 58 2.79 1.76 -3.61
C VAL A 58 4.17 2.37 -3.77
N VAL A 59 4.36 3.54 -3.16
CA VAL A 59 5.66 4.21 -3.01
C VAL A 59 6.05 4.10 -1.54
N ILE A 60 7.22 3.52 -1.28
CA ILE A 60 7.76 3.34 0.07
C ILE A 60 9.07 4.10 0.23
N HIS A 61 9.51 4.26 1.47
CA HIS A 61 10.87 4.70 1.74
C HIS A 61 11.83 3.58 1.35
N LYS A 62 13.01 3.91 0.79
CA LYS A 62 13.98 2.90 0.31
C LYS A 62 14.41 1.89 1.39
N ASP A 63 14.40 2.34 2.65
CA ASP A 63 14.85 1.55 3.82
C ASP A 63 13.72 0.69 4.42
N ASP A 64 12.50 0.77 3.89
CA ASP A 64 11.34 0.07 4.44
C ASP A 64 10.92 -1.16 3.61
N LEU A 65 11.83 -1.69 2.77
CA LEU A 65 11.58 -2.88 1.95
C LEU A 65 11.12 -4.08 2.79
N ASP A 66 11.80 -4.34 3.91
CA ASP A 66 11.47 -5.47 4.78
C ASP A 66 10.12 -5.27 5.48
N HIS A 67 9.84 -4.06 5.97
CA HIS A 67 8.55 -3.72 6.57
C HIS A 67 7.40 -3.87 5.56
N TYR A 68 7.63 -3.45 4.31
CA TYR A 68 6.67 -3.59 3.23
C TYR A 68 6.43 -5.06 2.85
N ALA A 69 7.49 -5.86 2.75
CA ALA A 69 7.37 -7.29 2.45
C ALA A 69 6.64 -8.07 3.55
N ALA A 70 6.74 -7.62 4.80
CA ALA A 70 6.05 -8.20 5.96
C ALA A 70 4.62 -7.67 6.18
N SER A 71 4.13 -6.74 5.34
CA SER A 71 2.86 -6.04 5.54
C SER A 71 1.61 -6.79 5.12
#